data_AF-A0AAX4K5D1-F1
#
_entry.id   AF-A0AAX4K5D1-F1
#
_cell.length_a   1.000
_cell.length_b   1.000
_cell.length_c   1.000
_cell.angle_alpha   90.00
_cell.angle_beta   90.00
_cell.angle_gamma   90.00
#
_symmetry.space_group_name_H-M   'P 1'
#
loop_
_entity.id
_entity.type
_entity.pdbx_description
1 polymer ?
#
loop_
_entity_poly.entity_id
_entity_poly.type
_entity_poly.pdbx_seq_one_letter_code
_entity_poly.pdbx_strand_id
1 'polypeptide(L)'
;MSNQALFSSQQPGTQVILHSSLRYAQIASMIIPPVYLLRTLVLRRKPFSVRGLMHTSILWTGLGGLAGAGLGYGESAVRDRLIRIKADVQQTRSNDYSLISATLAGLLIPAIFLKRAPLPSLVLGGASIGLGAGVWAHLGERLGKGEKVKVEDVTGEVPGVGDVAKKA
;
A
#
# COMPACT_ATOMS: atom_id res chain seq x y z
N MET A 1 -17.52 -2.41 -7.20
CA MET A 1 -17.39 -3.81 -6.77
C MET A 1 -16.42 -3.81 -5.60
N SER A 2 -16.86 -4.12 -4.39
CA SER A 2 -16.02 -4.09 -3.18
C SER A 2 -15.04 -5.27 -3.18
N ASN A 3 -13.76 -5.02 -2.89
CA ASN A 3 -12.71 -6.04 -2.85
C ASN A 3 -12.97 -7.20 -1.84
N GLN A 4 -13.93 -7.03 -0.93
CA GLN A 4 -14.39 -8.08 -0.01
C GLN A 4 -14.80 -9.38 -0.73
N ALA A 5 -15.41 -9.29 -1.92
CA ALA A 5 -15.85 -10.47 -2.66
C ALA A 5 -14.67 -11.33 -3.18
N LEU A 6 -13.51 -10.71 -3.41
CA LEU A 6 -12.33 -11.37 -3.97
C LEU A 6 -11.60 -12.19 -2.90
N PHE A 7 -11.62 -11.72 -1.66
CA PHE A 7 -11.02 -12.42 -0.53
C PHE A 7 -12.00 -13.40 0.14
N SER A 8 -13.31 -13.16 0.11
CA SER A 8 -14.31 -13.97 0.82
C SER A 8 -14.42 -15.42 0.34
N SER A 9 -13.99 -15.72 -0.90
CA SER A 9 -14.00 -17.06 -1.49
C SER A 9 -12.82 -17.95 -1.05
N GLN A 10 -11.81 -17.35 -0.41
CA GLN A 10 -10.59 -18.05 -0.01
C GLN A 10 -10.68 -18.60 1.42
N GLN A 11 -9.82 -19.57 1.76
CA GLN A 11 -9.76 -20.08 3.13
C GLN A 11 -9.48 -18.97 4.16
N PRO A 12 -10.04 -19.08 5.39
CA PRO A 12 -9.82 -18.15 6.51
C PRO A 12 -8.37 -17.72 6.71
N GLY A 13 -7.41 -18.66 6.72
CA GLY A 13 -5.98 -18.33 6.86
C GLY A 13 -5.44 -17.50 5.69
N THR A 14 -5.81 -17.88 4.46
CA THR A 14 -5.42 -17.16 3.23
C THR A 14 -5.97 -15.74 3.21
N GLN A 15 -7.18 -15.50 3.72
CA GLN A 15 -7.76 -14.17 3.84
C GLN A 15 -6.91 -13.24 4.72
N VAL A 16 -6.44 -13.74 5.86
CA VAL A 16 -5.59 -12.95 6.78
C VAL A 16 -4.23 -12.64 6.14
N ILE A 17 -3.63 -13.61 5.45
CA ILE A 17 -2.34 -13.45 4.74
C ILE A 17 -2.47 -12.43 3.59
N LEU A 18 -3.54 -12.51 2.81
CA LEU A 18 -3.78 -11.59 1.70
C LEU A 18 -4.07 -10.17 2.21
N HIS A 19 -4.82 -10.05 3.30
CA HIS A 19 -5.12 -8.75 3.90
C HIS A 19 -3.86 -8.08 4.46
N SER A 20 -3.06 -8.83 5.22
CA SER A 20 -1.81 -8.34 5.78
C SER A 20 -0.82 -7.97 4.69
N SER A 21 -0.55 -8.86 3.72
CA SER A 21 0.35 -8.56 2.60
C SER A 21 -0.03 -7.29 1.83
N LEU A 22 -1.31 -7.14 1.45
CA LEU A 22 -1.77 -5.95 0.75
C LEU A 22 -1.53 -4.67 1.58
N ARG A 23 -1.76 -4.73 2.89
CA ARG A 23 -1.60 -3.57 3.77
C ARG A 23 -0.15 -3.13 3.91
N TYR A 24 0.78 -4.06 4.13
CA TYR A 24 2.20 -3.71 4.16
C TYR A 24 2.70 -3.22 2.80
N ALA A 25 2.19 -3.77 1.70
CA ALA A 25 2.49 -3.28 0.36
C ALA A 25 2.00 -1.83 0.16
N GLN A 26 0.79 -1.50 0.62
CA GLN A 26 0.25 -0.13 0.59
C GLN A 26 1.12 0.85 1.41
N ILE A 27 1.50 0.48 2.63
CA ILE A 27 2.33 1.33 3.49
C ILE A 27 3.71 1.55 2.87
N ALA A 28 4.35 0.49 2.38
CA ALA A 28 5.64 0.59 1.71
C ALA A 28 5.54 1.48 0.46
N SER A 29 4.51 1.26 -0.36
CA SER A 29 4.24 2.09 -1.54
C SER A 29 3.96 3.55 -1.19
N MET A 30 3.32 3.84 -0.06
CA MET A 30 3.01 5.20 0.37
C MET A 30 4.27 5.98 0.76
N ILE A 31 5.23 5.31 1.41
CA ILE A 31 6.41 5.93 2.03
C ILE A 31 7.60 6.00 1.05
N ILE A 32 7.79 4.97 0.24
CA ILE A 32 9.02 4.80 -0.55
C ILE A 32 9.19 5.85 -1.66
N PRO A 33 8.17 6.21 -2.46
CA PRO A 33 8.31 7.23 -3.50
C PRO A 33 8.72 8.60 -2.93
N PRO A 34 8.09 9.13 -1.85
CA PRO A 34 8.56 10.35 -1.18
C PRO A 34 9.99 10.23 -0.64
N VAL A 35 10.33 9.09 0.00
CA VAL A 35 11.69 8.87 0.53
C VAL A 35 12.74 8.83 -0.58
N TYR A 36 12.43 8.23 -1.73
CA TYR A 36 13.32 8.24 -2.89
C TYR A 36 13.55 9.65 -3.40
N LEU A 37 12.49 10.46 -3.52
CA LEU A 37 12.56 11.85 -3.93
C LEU A 37 13.41 12.68 -2.96
N LEU A 38 13.14 12.60 -1.66
CA LEU A 38 13.94 13.28 -0.63
C LEU A 38 15.41 12.87 -0.68
N ARG A 39 15.68 11.56 -0.77
CA ARG A 39 17.06 11.05 -0.82
C ARG A 39 17.81 11.52 -2.07
N THR A 40 17.18 11.48 -3.23
CA THR A 40 17.83 11.80 -4.51
C THR A 40 17.99 13.30 -4.72
N LEU A 41 16.94 14.07 -4.42
CA LEU A 41 16.88 15.51 -4.67
C LEU A 41 17.55 16.31 -3.54
N VAL A 42 17.30 15.96 -2.28
CA VAL A 42 17.76 16.74 -1.12
C VAL A 42 19.11 16.23 -0.62
N LEU A 43 19.23 14.93 -0.31
CA LEU A 43 20.45 14.38 0.31
C LEU A 43 21.59 14.18 -0.69
N ARG A 44 21.32 13.57 -1.84
CA ARG A 44 22.36 13.19 -2.80
C ARG A 44 22.57 14.19 -3.94
N ARG A 45 21.64 15.14 -4.13
CA ARG A 45 21.60 16.10 -5.26
C ARG A 45 21.97 15.47 -6.60
N LYS A 46 21.50 14.24 -6.85
CA LYS A 46 21.75 13.50 -8.09
C LYS A 46 20.59 13.73 -9.06
N PRO A 47 20.84 13.65 -10.39
CA PRO A 47 19.77 13.75 -11.36
C PRO A 47 18.72 12.67 -11.10
N PHE A 48 17.45 13.09 -11.06
CA PHE A 48 16.32 12.22 -10.81
C PHE A 48 16.18 11.18 -11.92
N SER A 49 16.12 9.90 -11.54
CA SER A 49 15.95 8.78 -12.48
C SER A 49 14.60 8.13 -12.30
N VAL A 50 13.76 8.20 -13.34
CA VAL A 50 12.45 7.51 -13.38
C VAL A 50 12.64 6.00 -13.24
N ARG A 51 13.65 5.43 -13.92
CA ARG A 51 13.98 4.00 -13.81
C ARG A 51 14.33 3.60 -12.37
N GLY A 52 15.09 4.45 -11.67
CA GLY A 52 15.43 4.22 -10.26
C GLY A 52 14.21 4.29 -9.34
N LEU A 53 13.33 5.26 -9.55
CA LEU A 53 12.07 5.38 -8.80
C LEU A 53 11.17 4.15 -9.01
N MET A 54 10.99 3.71 -10.26
CA MET A 54 10.15 2.54 -10.56
C MET A 54 10.71 1.28 -9.91
N HIS A 55 12.02 1.03 -10.05
CA HIS A 55 12.64 -0.18 -9.49
C HIS A 55 12.60 -0.20 -7.96
N THR A 56 12.86 0.94 -7.31
CA THR A 56 12.76 1.05 -5.85
C THR A 56 11.32 0.87 -5.37
N SER A 57 10.35 1.47 -6.06
CA SER A 57 8.93 1.32 -5.73
C SER A 57 8.48 -0.14 -5.85
N ILE A 58 8.84 -0.85 -6.93
CA ILE A 58 8.53 -2.28 -7.12
C ILE A 58 9.16 -3.12 -6.01
N LEU A 59 10.48 -2.96 -5.80
CA LEU A 59 11.21 -3.75 -4.81
C LEU A 59 10.61 -3.60 -3.42
N TRP A 60 10.40 -2.37 -2.97
CA TRP A 60 9.93 -2.14 -1.61
C TRP A 60 8.45 -2.46 -1.42
N THR A 61 7.61 -2.23 -2.43
CA THR A 61 6.20 -2.64 -2.38
C THR A 61 6.10 -4.17 -2.32
N GLY A 62 6.92 -4.87 -3.11
CA GLY A 62 7.03 -6.33 -3.06
C GLY A 62 7.55 -6.84 -1.71
N LEU A 63 8.62 -6.23 -1.17
CA LEU A 63 9.16 -6.57 0.15
C LEU A 63 8.13 -6.33 1.27
N GLY A 64 7.39 -5.22 1.20
CA GLY A 64 6.28 -4.94 2.11
C GLY A 64 5.23 -6.05 2.05
N GLY A 65 4.80 -6.43 0.84
CA GLY A 65 3.86 -7.53 0.64
C GLY A 65 4.33 -8.86 1.22
N LEU A 66 5.60 -9.22 0.99
CA LEU A 66 6.20 -10.44 1.53
C LEU A 66 6.32 -10.41 3.06
N ALA A 67 6.72 -9.28 3.64
CA ALA A 67 6.78 -9.14 5.08
C ALA A 67 5.39 -9.27 5.73
N GLY A 68 4.37 -8.68 5.10
CA GLY A 68 2.98 -8.83 5.54
C GLY A 68 2.48 -10.27 5.44
N ALA A 69 2.81 -10.98 4.37
CA ALA A 69 2.44 -12.39 4.22
C ALA A 69 3.09 -13.29 5.30
N GLY A 70 4.37 -13.05 5.61
CA GLY A 70 5.09 -13.80 6.65
C GLY A 70 4.50 -13.56 8.05
N LEU A 71 4.17 -12.31 8.37
CA LEU A 71 3.54 -11.97 9.65
C LEU A 71 2.10 -12.49 9.75
N GLY A 72 1.35 -12.51 8.64
CA GLY A 72 0.03 -13.13 8.58
C GLY A 72 0.04 -14.66 8.74
N TYR A 73 1.13 -15.33 8.36
CA TYR A 73 1.30 -16.78 8.53
C TYR A 73 1.69 -17.18 9.96
N GLY A 74 2.44 -16.32 10.67
CA GLY A 74 2.93 -16.60 12.03
C GLY A 74 1.88 -16.47 13.14
N GLU A 75 0.68 -15.97 12.85
CA GLU A 75 -0.30 -15.60 13.86
C GLU A 75 -1.44 -16.63 13.97
N SER A 76 -1.47 -17.37 15.07
CA SER A 76 -2.38 -18.50 15.31
C SER A 76 -3.84 -18.09 15.61
N ALA A 77 -4.14 -16.79 15.75
CA ALA A 77 -5.44 -16.24 16.11
C ALA A 77 -6.28 -15.81 14.88
N VAL A 78 -6.32 -16.67 13.86
CA VAL A 78 -6.95 -16.40 12.55
C VAL A 78 -8.45 -16.02 12.67
N ARG A 79 -9.17 -16.55 13.66
CA ARG A 79 -10.63 -16.46 13.77
C ARG A 79 -11.12 -15.09 14.27
N ASP A 80 -10.56 -14.58 15.36
CA ASP A 80 -10.93 -13.27 15.92
C ASP A 80 -10.50 -12.12 15.00
N ARG A 81 -9.35 -12.30 14.33
CA ARG A 81 -8.84 -11.32 13.38
C ARG A 81 -9.67 -11.26 12.11
N LEU A 82 -10.19 -12.38 11.62
CA LEU A 82 -11.12 -12.40 10.49
C LEU A 82 -12.44 -11.67 10.78
N ILE A 83 -13.00 -11.87 11.96
CA ILE A 83 -14.25 -11.21 12.36
C ILE A 83 -14.03 -9.69 12.37
N ARG A 84 -12.88 -9.25 12.87
CA ARG A 84 -12.51 -7.83 12.93
C ARG A 84 -12.19 -7.24 11.55
N ILE A 85 -11.44 -7.93 10.71
CA ILE A 85 -11.14 -7.52 9.33
C ILE A 85 -12.44 -7.37 8.51
N LYS A 86 -13.41 -8.28 8.70
CA LYS A 86 -14.70 -8.21 8.02
C LYS A 86 -15.59 -7.07 8.53
N ALA A 87 -15.43 -6.67 9.79
CA ALA A 87 -16.20 -5.60 10.40
C ALA A 87 -15.70 -4.19 10.03
N ASP A 88 -14.48 -4.06 9.47
CA ASP A 88 -13.89 -2.75 9.16
C ASP A 88 -14.28 -2.24 7.76
N VAL A 89 -15.31 -1.39 7.76
CA VAL A 89 -15.82 -0.70 6.56
C VAL A 89 -14.83 0.35 6.05
N GLN A 90 -14.05 0.99 6.94
CA GLN A 90 -13.08 2.03 6.55
C GLN A 90 -11.91 1.42 5.79
N GLN A 91 -11.41 0.29 6.28
CA GLN A 91 -10.34 -0.45 5.62
C GLN A 91 -10.74 -0.92 4.21
N THR A 92 -12.00 -1.34 4.04
CA THR A 92 -12.52 -1.74 2.72
C THR A 92 -12.51 -0.55 1.75
N ARG A 93 -12.93 0.64 2.20
CA ARG A 93 -12.90 1.87 1.37
C ARG A 93 -11.47 2.28 1.01
N SER A 94 -10.54 2.24 1.95
CA SER A 94 -9.13 2.56 1.70
C SER A 94 -8.51 1.62 0.65
N ASN A 95 -8.86 0.33 0.68
CA ASN A 95 -8.41 -0.64 -0.31
C ASN A 95 -8.95 -0.34 -1.72
N ASP A 96 -10.22 0.04 -1.82
CA ASP A 96 -10.86 0.38 -3.09
C ASP A 96 -10.19 1.62 -3.74
N TYR A 97 -9.93 2.68 -2.95
CA TYR A 97 -9.17 3.85 -3.43
C TYR A 97 -7.76 3.50 -3.90
N SER A 98 -7.08 2.64 -3.13
CA SER A 98 -5.73 2.18 -3.47
C SER A 98 -5.72 1.39 -4.77
N LEU A 99 -6.70 0.51 -4.99
CA LEU A 99 -6.78 -0.31 -6.20
C LEU A 99 -7.13 0.53 -7.44
N ILE A 100 -8.09 1.46 -7.33
CA ILE A 100 -8.44 2.39 -8.41
C ILE A 100 -7.21 3.25 -8.77
N SER A 101 -6.52 3.78 -7.78
CA SER A 101 -5.33 4.60 -8.00
C SER A 101 -4.17 3.79 -8.59
N ALA A 102 -3.98 2.55 -8.15
CA ALA A 102 -2.98 1.63 -8.71
C ALA A 102 -3.25 1.31 -10.18
N THR A 103 -4.49 0.97 -10.52
CA THR A 103 -4.89 0.68 -11.91
C THR A 103 -4.72 1.91 -12.80
N LEU A 104 -5.18 3.08 -12.35
CA LEU A 104 -5.01 4.34 -13.09
C LEU A 104 -3.53 4.69 -13.27
N ALA A 105 -2.73 4.66 -12.21
CA ALA A 105 -1.31 4.99 -12.28
C ALA A 105 -0.52 3.97 -13.11
N GLY A 106 -0.88 2.68 -13.03
CA GLY A 106 -0.31 1.62 -13.84
C GLY A 106 -0.58 1.77 -15.34
N LEU A 107 -1.59 2.53 -15.73
CA LEU A 107 -1.89 2.90 -17.13
C LEU A 107 -1.26 4.24 -17.52
N LEU A 108 -1.38 5.26 -16.67
CA LEU A 108 -0.93 6.62 -16.97
C LEU A 108 0.59 6.77 -16.93
N ILE A 109 1.28 6.12 -15.99
CA ILE A 109 2.75 6.25 -15.85
C ILE A 109 3.48 5.68 -17.07
N PRO A 110 3.13 4.49 -17.60
CA PRO A 110 3.67 4.04 -18.88
C PRO A 110 3.38 5.02 -20.02
N ALA A 111 2.15 5.54 -20.11
CA ALA A 111 1.77 6.46 -21.19
C ALA A 111 2.63 7.74 -21.18
N ILE A 112 2.95 8.27 -20.00
CA ILE A 112 3.77 9.49 -19.85
C ILE A 112 5.27 9.20 -20.00
N PHE A 113 5.75 8.07 -19.48
CA PHE A 113 7.18 7.80 -19.32
C PHE A 113 7.72 6.67 -20.22
N LEU A 114 7.00 6.30 -21.28
CA LEU A 114 7.30 5.18 -22.18
C LEU A 114 8.74 5.14 -22.71
N LYS A 115 9.38 6.31 -22.87
CA LYS A 115 10.78 6.45 -23.35
C LYS A 115 11.83 6.45 -22.24
N ARG A 116 11.45 6.51 -20.96
CA ARG A 116 12.38 6.69 -19.83
C ARG A 116 12.70 5.41 -19.05
N ALA A 117 11.91 4.36 -19.21
CA ALA A 117 12.10 3.07 -18.56
C ALA A 117 11.38 1.96 -19.35
N PRO A 118 11.75 0.68 -19.17
CA PRO A 118 11.07 -0.42 -19.84
C PRO A 118 9.61 -0.56 -19.35
N LEU A 119 8.71 -0.91 -20.28
CA LEU A 119 7.26 -1.02 -20.04
C LEU A 119 6.88 -1.83 -18.78
N PRO A 120 7.42 -3.04 -18.53
CA PRO A 120 7.07 -3.80 -17.33
C PRO A 120 7.40 -3.04 -16.04
N SER A 121 8.52 -2.31 -16.02
CA SER A 121 8.92 -1.51 -14.87
C SER A 121 8.02 -0.29 -14.68
N LEU A 122 7.54 0.33 -15.76
CA LEU A 122 6.62 1.45 -15.69
C LEU A 122 5.23 1.03 -15.22
N VAL A 123 4.72 -0.10 -15.69
CA VAL A 123 3.42 -0.63 -15.30
C VAL A 123 3.45 -1.04 -13.83
N LEU A 124 4.41 -1.87 -13.43
CA LEU A 124 4.52 -2.36 -12.06
C LEU A 124 4.91 -1.27 -11.07
N GLY A 125 5.85 -0.40 -11.46
CA GLY A 125 6.27 0.74 -10.64
C GLY A 125 5.18 1.79 -10.54
N GLY A 126 4.43 2.02 -11.62
CA GLY A 126 3.30 2.92 -11.64
C GLY A 126 2.13 2.42 -10.80
N ALA A 127 1.79 1.14 -10.93
CA ALA A 127 0.80 0.49 -10.07
C ALA A 127 1.22 0.52 -8.60
N SER A 128 2.52 0.27 -8.33
CA SER A 128 3.08 0.42 -6.99
C SER A 128 2.82 1.82 -6.47
N ILE A 129 3.29 2.89 -7.13
CA ILE A 129 3.08 4.28 -6.70
C ILE A 129 1.59 4.62 -6.53
N GLY A 130 0.75 4.14 -7.45
CA GLY A 130 -0.70 4.35 -7.39
C GLY A 130 -1.36 3.74 -6.15
N LEU A 131 -0.88 2.58 -5.66
CA LEU A 131 -1.36 2.00 -4.40
C LEU A 131 -1.18 2.98 -3.23
N GLY A 132 0.01 3.56 -3.09
CA GLY A 132 0.32 4.54 -2.05
C GLY A 132 -0.43 5.86 -2.24
N ALA A 133 -0.56 6.33 -3.49
CA ALA A 133 -1.33 7.53 -3.80
C ALA A 133 -2.81 7.38 -3.44
N GLY A 134 -3.40 6.19 -3.59
CA GLY A 134 -4.79 5.96 -3.18
C GLY A 134 -4.99 5.97 -1.66
N VAL A 135 -3.98 5.56 -0.88
CA VAL A 135 -3.99 5.73 0.59
C VAL A 135 -3.97 7.22 0.94
N TRP A 136 -3.10 8.01 0.30
CA TRP A 136 -3.07 9.47 0.48
C TRP A 136 -4.39 10.14 0.09
N ALA A 137 -5.01 9.70 -1.01
CA ALA A 137 -6.30 10.23 -1.47
C ALA A 137 -7.42 9.95 -0.47
N HIS A 138 -7.48 8.72 0.07
CA HIS A 138 -8.43 8.37 1.11
C HIS A 138 -8.21 9.18 2.40
N LEU A 139 -6.95 9.40 2.77
CA LEU A 139 -6.59 10.24 3.92
C LEU A 139 -7.02 11.70 3.72
N GLY A 140 -6.79 12.25 2.53
CA GLY A 140 -7.21 13.61 2.17
C GLY A 140 -8.72 13.78 2.21
N GLU A 141 -9.48 12.78 1.75
CA GLU A 141 -10.96 12.80 1.84
C GLU A 141 -11.43 12.86 3.30
N ARG A 142 -10.79 12.11 4.21
CA ARG A 142 -11.14 12.10 5.64
C ARG A 142 -10.79 13.41 6.34
N LEU A 143 -9.59 13.95 6.07
CA LEU A 143 -9.18 15.26 6.58
C LEU A 143 -10.13 16.36 6.09
N GLY A 144 -10.55 16.30 4.81
CA GLY A 144 -11.51 17.26 4.24
C GLY A 144 -12.90 17.19 4.87
N LYS A 145 -13.30 16.03 5.41
CA LYS A 145 -14.56 15.84 6.15
C LYS A 145 -14.45 16.21 7.64
N GLY A 146 -13.30 16.71 8.10
CA GLY A 146 -13.07 17.09 9.49
C GLY A 146 -12.97 15.92 10.46
N GLU A 147 -12.71 14.71 9.96
CA GLU A 147 -12.61 13.52 10.79
C GLU A 147 -11.23 13.46 11.47
N LYS A 148 -11.19 13.10 12.76
CA LYS A 148 -9.91 12.90 13.48
C LYS A 148 -9.23 11.63 12.98
N VAL A 149 -8.30 11.79 12.06
CA VAL A 149 -7.46 10.72 11.54
C VAL A 149 -6.57 10.19 12.66
N LYS A 150 -6.73 8.90 13.01
CA LYS A 150 -5.81 8.18 13.89
C LYS A 150 -4.77 7.44 13.05
N VAL A 151 -3.62 7.14 13.64
CA VAL A 151 -2.57 6.37 12.94
C VAL A 151 -3.10 4.99 12.55
N GLU A 152 -3.95 4.40 13.38
CA GLU A 152 -4.61 3.11 13.13
C GLU A 152 -5.49 3.11 11.87
N ASP A 153 -5.95 4.28 11.41
CA ASP A 153 -6.70 4.40 10.17
C ASP A 153 -5.83 4.21 8.92
N VAL A 154 -4.57 4.63 9.01
CA VAL A 154 -3.58 4.60 7.90
C VAL A 154 -2.77 3.31 7.92
N THR A 155 -2.45 2.82 9.10
CA THR A 155 -1.68 1.58 9.28
C THR A 155 -2.59 0.38 9.41
N GLY A 156 -3.81 0.50 9.95
CA GLY A 156 -4.66 -0.65 10.27
C GLY A 156 -4.07 -1.48 11.42
N GLU A 157 -4.68 -2.62 11.74
CA GLU A 157 -4.07 -3.62 12.62
C GLU A 157 -2.90 -4.31 11.91
N VAL A 158 -1.75 -3.63 11.88
CA VAL A 158 -0.51 -4.14 11.30
C VAL A 158 0.43 -4.50 12.45
N PRO A 159 0.77 -5.79 12.62
CA PRO A 159 1.62 -6.27 13.70
C PRO A 159 2.95 -5.50 13.74
N GLY A 160 3.29 -4.95 14.90
CA GLY A 160 4.53 -4.20 15.10
C GLY A 160 4.56 -2.78 14.51
N VAL A 161 3.56 -2.31 13.76
CA VAL A 161 3.45 -0.89 13.36
C VAL A 161 2.49 -0.14 14.28
N GLY A 162 1.36 -0.76 14.63
CA GLY A 162 0.39 -0.18 15.58
C GLY A 162 0.99 0.03 16.98
N ASP A 163 1.80 -0.91 17.47
CA ASP A 163 2.45 -0.81 18.79
C ASP A 163 3.55 0.25 18.86
N VAL A 164 4.22 0.51 17.72
CA VAL A 164 5.26 1.54 17.63
C VAL A 164 4.62 2.92 17.58
N ALA A 165 3.49 3.07 16.87
CA ALA A 165 2.72 4.32 16.85
C ALA A 165 2.05 4.64 18.20
N LYS A 166 1.68 3.63 18.99
CA LYS A 166 1.11 3.83 20.35
C LYS A 166 2.14 4.24 21.41
N LYS A 167 3.43 4.04 21.12
CA LYS A 167 4.56 4.38 22.01
C LYS A 167 5.26 5.69 21.64
N ALA A 168 4.88 6.33 20.53
CA ALA A 168 5.38 7.64 20.09
C ALA A 168 4.37 8.74 20.43
#